data_AF-A0A1T4LCI6-F1
#
_entry.id   AF-A0A1T4LCI6-F1
#
_cell.length_a   1.000
_cell.length_b   1.000
_cell.length_c   1.000
_cell.angle_alpha   90.00
_cell.angle_beta   90.00
_cell.angle_gamma   90.00
#
_symmetry.space_group_name_H-M   'P 1'
#
loop_
_entity.id
_entity.type
_entity.pdbx_description
1 polymer ?
#
loop_
_entity_poly.entity_id
_entity_poly.type
_entity_poly.pdbx_seq_one_letter_code
_entity_poly.pdbx_strand_id
1 'polypeptide(L)'
;MSNSSNAGVGFRRFICYFLALIMAASVTLFISAGITASLLRTNTFVQHRYAKYNSQTLKIVYDEFGKVAQETGIPKKAYTSAITSKHIKSILNIASNNIIKGYKTDYSESKFLYQYLRSSVTDYCEKNDIPITDEQVNKFCCLAADAFNNAVGDESTNNIIIIALTYTNKPMIAMLVCAIAFALSIVAIDFISGRRHKKYEYIGVSFITAGEALTVLPFFAIVMKYTSEFHFTDVEVYNLALADTLNDILKIIMAVGVVVLVVGISMVVKNYRYYNHKQRSMNTERQIIEEIKK
;
A
#
# COMPACT_ATOMS: atom_id res chain seq x y z
N MET A 1 -11.92 37.97 43.11
CA MET A 1 -10.85 37.12 42.55
C MET A 1 -11.40 35.72 42.25
N SER A 2 -11.90 35.44 41.03
CA SER A 2 -12.57 34.16 40.71
C SER A 2 -12.30 33.61 39.29
N ASN A 3 -11.38 34.20 38.51
CA ASN A 3 -11.16 33.80 37.11
C ASN A 3 -9.86 32.99 36.86
N SER A 4 -8.97 32.88 37.84
CA SER A 4 -7.65 32.23 37.66
C SER A 4 -7.72 30.69 37.68
N SER A 5 -8.59 30.07 38.50
CA SER A 5 -8.62 28.61 38.64
C SER A 5 -9.31 27.90 37.46
N ASN A 6 -10.34 28.51 36.87
CA ASN A 6 -11.06 27.94 35.72
C ASN A 6 -10.23 28.00 34.43
N ALA A 7 -9.45 29.06 34.21
CA ALA A 7 -8.56 29.19 33.06
C ALA A 7 -7.44 28.13 33.07
N GLY A 8 -6.85 27.85 34.24
CA GLY A 8 -5.82 26.82 34.40
C GLY A 8 -6.33 25.40 34.17
N VAL A 9 -7.59 25.11 34.53
CA VAL A 9 -8.23 23.80 34.26
C VAL A 9 -8.58 23.65 32.77
N GLY A 10 -9.05 24.71 32.13
CA GLY A 10 -9.34 24.72 30.69
C GLY A 10 -8.09 24.48 29.84
N PHE A 11 -7.01 25.19 30.15
CA PHE A 11 -5.74 25.07 29.42
C PHE A 11 -5.10 23.67 29.54
N ARG A 12 -5.13 23.06 30.73
CA ARG A 12 -4.65 21.67 30.93
C ARG A 12 -5.44 20.65 30.10
N ARG A 13 -6.77 20.80 30.02
CA ARG A 13 -7.61 19.93 29.18
C ARG A 13 -7.31 20.10 27.70
N PHE A 14 -7.12 21.33 27.25
CA PHE A 14 -6.72 21.62 25.87
C PHE A 14 -5.43 20.89 25.49
N ILE A 15 -4.39 20.97 26.33
CA ILE A 15 -3.12 20.26 26.08
C ILE A 15 -3.34 18.73 26.04
N CYS A 16 -4.15 18.16 26.92
CA CYS A 16 -4.43 16.73 26.89
C CYS A 16 -5.14 16.27 25.60
N TYR A 17 -6.07 17.07 25.06
CA TYR A 17 -6.71 16.79 23.77
C TYR A 17 -5.73 16.95 22.60
N PHE A 18 -4.85 17.95 22.65
CA PHE A 18 -3.79 18.11 21.65
C PHE A 18 -2.83 16.91 21.65
N LEU A 19 -2.42 16.42 22.83
CA LEU A 19 -1.64 15.19 22.96
C LEU A 19 -2.40 13.96 22.46
N ALA A 20 -3.73 13.89 22.68
CA ALA A 20 -4.56 12.82 22.13
C ALA A 20 -4.60 12.85 20.59
N LEU A 21 -4.56 14.03 19.96
CA LEU A 21 -4.43 14.16 18.50
C LEU A 21 -3.07 13.68 18.00
N ILE A 22 -1.97 14.00 18.71
CA ILE A 22 -0.63 13.47 18.40
C ILE A 22 -0.62 11.95 18.49
N MET A 23 -1.26 11.38 19.51
CA MET A 23 -1.43 9.93 19.64
C MET A 23 -2.23 9.34 18.49
N ALA A 24 -3.34 9.98 18.10
CA ALA A 24 -4.15 9.53 16.98
C ALA A 24 -3.36 9.52 15.66
N ALA A 25 -2.61 10.59 15.39
CA ALA A 25 -1.71 10.67 14.24
C ALA A 25 -0.63 9.58 14.28
N SER A 26 -0.04 9.35 15.45
CA SER A 26 0.98 8.30 15.65
C SER A 26 0.44 6.90 15.37
N VAL A 27 -0.75 6.57 15.90
CA VAL A 27 -1.41 5.27 15.64
C VAL A 27 -1.74 5.12 14.15
N THR A 28 -2.29 6.17 13.53
CA THR A 28 -2.66 6.18 12.11
C THR A 28 -1.44 5.93 11.22
N LEU A 29 -0.34 6.65 11.47
CA LEU A 29 0.91 6.50 10.71
C LEU A 29 1.56 5.14 10.98
N PHE A 30 1.59 4.69 12.23
CA PHE A 30 2.17 3.39 12.58
C PHE A 30 1.48 2.23 11.85
N ILE A 31 0.14 2.21 11.88
CA ILE A 31 -0.66 1.15 11.26
C ILE A 31 -0.58 1.24 9.74
N SER A 32 -0.78 2.43 9.16
CA SER A 32 -0.78 2.60 7.70
C SER A 32 0.60 2.29 7.09
N ALA A 33 1.69 2.80 7.68
CA ALA A 33 3.04 2.50 7.24
C ALA A 33 3.40 1.02 7.45
N GLY A 34 3.01 0.43 8.59
CA GLY A 34 3.26 -0.97 8.91
C GLY A 34 2.57 -1.94 7.93
N ILE A 35 1.28 -1.75 7.67
CA ILE A 35 0.52 -2.59 6.72
C ILE A 35 1.08 -2.42 5.31
N THR A 36 1.29 -1.18 4.86
CA THR A 36 1.78 -0.88 3.51
C THR A 36 3.17 -1.49 3.29
N ALA A 37 4.11 -1.27 4.22
CA ALA A 37 5.46 -1.81 4.11
C ALA A 37 5.49 -3.34 4.16
N SER A 38 4.71 -3.97 5.05
CA SER A 38 4.66 -5.43 5.16
C SER A 38 4.08 -6.08 3.90
N LEU A 39 2.99 -5.53 3.35
CA LEU A 39 2.35 -6.10 2.17
C LEU A 39 3.16 -5.87 0.90
N LEU A 40 3.76 -4.69 0.72
CA LEU A 40 4.64 -4.43 -0.43
C LEU A 40 5.92 -5.27 -0.39
N ARG A 41 6.47 -5.59 0.78
CA ARG A 41 7.61 -6.52 0.89
C ARG A 41 7.24 -7.98 0.70
N THR A 42 5.95 -8.32 0.75
CA THR A 42 5.48 -9.69 0.56
C THR A 42 5.37 -9.99 -0.93
N ASN A 43 6.41 -10.59 -1.49
CA ASN A 43 6.49 -10.92 -2.92
C ASN A 43 5.22 -11.63 -3.44
N THR A 44 4.69 -12.59 -2.69
CA THR A 44 3.48 -13.34 -3.09
C THR A 44 2.24 -12.46 -3.19
N PHE A 45 2.11 -11.43 -2.34
CA PHE A 45 0.99 -10.51 -2.38
C PHE A 45 1.01 -9.71 -3.68
N VAL A 46 2.13 -9.05 -4.00
CA VAL A 46 2.23 -8.19 -5.19
C VAL A 46 2.24 -9.02 -6.49
N GLN A 47 3.00 -10.12 -6.52
CA GLN A 47 3.04 -11.03 -7.67
C GLN A 47 1.66 -11.57 -8.04
N HIS A 48 0.83 -11.90 -7.04
CA HIS A 48 -0.51 -12.41 -7.30
C HIS A 48 -1.39 -11.37 -8.02
N ARG A 49 -1.26 -10.08 -7.72
CA ARG A 49 -2.01 -9.01 -8.39
C ARG A 49 -1.49 -8.75 -9.79
N TYR A 50 -0.18 -8.76 -9.99
CA TYR A 50 0.41 -8.66 -11.33
C TYR A 50 0.00 -9.84 -12.23
N ALA A 51 -0.01 -11.06 -11.70
CA ALA A 51 -0.42 -12.24 -12.43
C ALA A 51 -1.88 -12.21 -12.93
N LYS A 52 -2.77 -11.39 -12.33
CA LYS A 52 -4.15 -11.17 -12.82
C LYS A 52 -4.17 -10.61 -14.24
N TYR A 53 -3.16 -9.83 -14.60
CA TYR A 53 -3.06 -9.16 -15.90
C TYR A 53 -2.36 -9.99 -16.97
N ASN A 54 -1.97 -11.23 -16.67
CA ASN A 54 -1.23 -12.12 -17.57
C ASN A 54 -1.87 -12.27 -18.96
N SER A 55 -3.19 -12.48 -19.03
CA SER A 55 -3.88 -12.62 -20.32
C SER A 55 -3.91 -11.31 -21.12
N GLN A 56 -4.02 -10.17 -20.44
CA GLN A 56 -4.01 -8.85 -21.08
C GLN A 56 -2.61 -8.53 -21.60
N THR A 57 -1.56 -8.74 -20.80
CA THR A 57 -0.17 -8.56 -21.25
C THR A 57 0.18 -9.46 -22.41
N LEU A 58 -0.23 -10.74 -22.37
CA LEU A 58 -0.01 -11.67 -23.48
C LEU A 58 -0.65 -11.17 -24.77
N LYS A 59 -1.87 -10.63 -24.69
CA LYS A 59 -2.56 -10.05 -25.84
C LYS A 59 -1.78 -8.85 -26.40
N ILE A 60 -1.32 -7.93 -25.55
CA ILE A 60 -0.55 -6.75 -25.98
C ILE A 60 0.74 -7.19 -26.70
N VAL A 61 1.49 -8.14 -26.11
CA VAL A 61 2.71 -8.68 -26.75
C VAL A 61 2.39 -9.32 -28.10
N TYR A 62 1.30 -10.08 -28.20
CA TYR A 62 0.89 -10.67 -29.48
C TYR A 62 0.48 -9.61 -30.49
N ASP A 63 -0.16 -8.53 -30.07
CA ASP A 63 -0.55 -7.44 -30.95
C ASP A 63 0.67 -6.69 -31.49
N GLU A 64 1.69 -6.45 -30.66
CA GLU A 64 3.00 -5.92 -31.10
C GLU A 64 3.71 -6.88 -32.09
N PHE A 65 3.72 -8.18 -31.81
CA PHE A 65 4.23 -9.17 -32.79
C PHE A 65 3.42 -9.20 -34.09
N GLY A 66 2.15 -8.80 -34.06
CA GLY A 66 1.34 -8.63 -35.25
C GLY A 66 1.86 -7.51 -36.16
N LYS A 67 2.38 -6.43 -35.59
CA LYS A 67 3.00 -5.34 -36.35
C LYS A 67 4.31 -5.79 -36.99
N VAL A 68 5.14 -6.51 -36.24
CA VAL A 68 6.38 -7.10 -36.77
C VAL A 68 6.07 -8.07 -37.91
N ALA A 69 5.06 -8.92 -37.76
CA ALA A 69 4.63 -9.84 -38.83
C ALA A 69 4.18 -9.13 -40.11
N GLN A 70 3.54 -7.96 -39.99
CA GLN A 70 3.16 -7.14 -41.14
C GLN A 70 4.39 -6.53 -41.84
N GLU A 71 5.40 -6.13 -41.07
CA GLU A 71 6.63 -5.54 -41.58
C GLU A 71 7.56 -6.58 -42.25
N THR A 72 7.68 -7.76 -41.66
CA THR A 72 8.61 -8.80 -42.13
C THR A 72 7.99 -9.74 -43.16
N GLY A 73 6.66 -9.80 -43.26
CA GLY A 73 5.92 -10.75 -44.08
C GLY A 73 5.87 -12.17 -43.51
N ILE A 74 6.49 -12.42 -42.35
CA ILE A 74 6.43 -13.71 -41.66
C ILE A 74 5.13 -13.81 -40.87
N PRO A 75 4.38 -14.93 -40.94
CA PRO A 75 3.13 -15.08 -40.21
C PRO A 75 3.29 -14.83 -38.70
N LYS A 76 2.37 -14.06 -38.11
CA LYS A 76 2.31 -13.76 -36.65
C LYS A 76 2.52 -14.99 -35.77
N LYS A 77 2.04 -16.15 -36.21
CA LYS A 77 2.18 -17.43 -35.50
C LYS A 77 3.63 -17.79 -35.19
N ALA A 78 4.58 -17.49 -36.08
CA ALA A 78 6.01 -17.75 -35.91
C ALA A 78 6.61 -17.02 -34.71
N TYR A 79 6.14 -15.80 -34.42
CA TYR A 79 6.58 -15.01 -33.27
C TYR A 79 5.82 -15.41 -32.00
N THR A 80 4.50 -15.60 -32.10
CA THR A 80 3.66 -15.88 -30.93
C THR A 80 3.91 -17.26 -30.31
N SER A 81 4.44 -18.24 -31.06
CA SER A 81 4.81 -19.55 -30.51
C SER A 81 6.01 -19.49 -29.54
N ALA A 82 6.86 -18.46 -29.64
CA ALA A 82 7.98 -18.28 -28.72
C ALA A 82 7.52 -17.88 -27.30
N ILE A 83 6.42 -17.13 -27.20
CA ILE A 83 5.97 -16.51 -25.95
C ILE A 83 4.64 -17.12 -25.52
N THR A 84 4.65 -17.76 -24.36
CA THR A 84 3.47 -18.39 -23.78
C THR A 84 2.95 -17.59 -22.59
N SER A 85 1.72 -17.89 -22.19
CA SER A 85 1.13 -17.40 -20.94
C SER A 85 2.01 -17.66 -19.70
N LYS A 86 2.78 -18.77 -19.69
CA LYS A 86 3.72 -19.06 -18.59
C LYS A 86 4.91 -18.09 -18.58
N HIS A 87 5.43 -17.73 -19.75
CA HIS A 87 6.53 -16.76 -19.87
C HIS A 87 6.07 -15.38 -19.38
N ILE A 88 4.91 -14.90 -19.84
CA ILE A 88 4.35 -13.62 -19.42
C ILE A 88 4.10 -13.56 -17.90
N LYS A 89 3.58 -14.64 -17.30
CA LYS A 89 3.42 -14.71 -15.84
C LYS A 89 4.76 -14.57 -15.11
N SER A 90 5.83 -15.18 -15.62
CA SER A 90 7.17 -15.04 -15.05
C SER A 90 7.69 -13.60 -15.15
N ILE A 91 7.46 -12.95 -16.30
CA ILE A 91 7.83 -11.55 -16.52
C ILE A 91 7.09 -10.62 -15.57
N LEU A 92 5.78 -10.79 -15.44
CA LEU A 92 4.96 -10.03 -14.49
C LEU A 92 5.45 -10.20 -13.04
N ASN A 93 5.88 -11.41 -12.66
CA ASN A 93 6.46 -11.64 -11.34
C ASN A 93 7.80 -10.91 -11.18
N ILE A 94 8.67 -10.92 -12.19
CA ILE A 94 9.95 -10.20 -12.18
C ILE A 94 9.70 -8.69 -12.10
N ALA A 95 8.84 -8.15 -12.97
CA ALA A 95 8.45 -6.76 -13.00
C ALA A 95 7.91 -6.31 -11.64
N SER A 96 7.04 -7.10 -11.02
CA SER A 96 6.50 -6.78 -9.68
C SER A 96 7.61 -6.63 -8.62
N ASN A 97 8.60 -7.52 -8.62
CA ASN A 97 9.72 -7.43 -7.67
C ASN A 97 10.63 -6.24 -7.98
N ASN A 98 10.86 -5.97 -9.27
CA ASN A 98 11.70 -4.87 -9.73
C ASN A 98 11.08 -3.53 -9.37
N ILE A 99 9.78 -3.35 -9.62
CA ILE A 99 9.02 -2.14 -9.28
C ILE A 99 9.12 -1.86 -7.77
N ILE A 100 8.89 -2.86 -6.92
CA ILE A 100 8.99 -2.67 -5.45
C ILE A 100 10.41 -2.26 -5.03
N LYS A 101 11.44 -2.79 -5.70
CA LYS A 101 12.85 -2.51 -5.41
C LYS A 101 13.40 -1.26 -6.11
N GLY A 102 12.63 -0.65 -7.00
CA GLY A 102 13.09 0.47 -7.83
C GLY A 102 14.11 0.07 -8.90
N TYR A 103 14.07 -1.18 -9.38
CA TYR A 103 14.89 -1.67 -10.49
C TYR A 103 14.15 -1.55 -11.81
N LYS A 104 14.92 -1.29 -12.88
CA LYS A 104 14.40 -1.27 -14.24
C LYS A 104 14.10 -2.69 -14.70
N THR A 105 13.14 -2.81 -15.60
CA THR A 105 12.85 -4.07 -16.27
C THR A 105 13.11 -3.85 -17.75
N ASP A 106 14.33 -4.16 -18.20
CA ASP A 106 14.74 -4.00 -19.60
C ASP A 106 15.08 -5.37 -20.19
N TYR A 107 14.53 -5.65 -21.36
CA TYR A 107 14.73 -6.88 -22.11
C TYR A 107 15.49 -6.67 -23.43
N SER A 108 15.92 -5.45 -23.73
CA SER A 108 16.65 -5.08 -24.96
C SER A 108 17.88 -5.98 -25.22
N GLU A 109 18.66 -6.28 -24.17
CA GLU A 109 19.86 -7.12 -24.27
C GLU A 109 19.63 -8.59 -23.90
N SER A 110 18.37 -9.04 -23.82
CA SER A 110 18.05 -10.40 -23.38
C SER A 110 18.41 -11.45 -24.43
N LYS A 111 19.58 -12.08 -24.26
CA LYS A 111 20.03 -13.21 -25.10
C LYS A 111 19.03 -14.37 -25.13
N PHE A 112 18.35 -14.64 -24.01
CA PHE A 112 17.35 -15.70 -23.93
C PHE A 112 16.11 -15.38 -24.78
N LEU A 113 15.59 -14.15 -24.68
CA LEU A 113 14.44 -13.71 -25.48
C LEU A 113 14.75 -13.85 -26.98
N TYR A 114 15.92 -13.35 -27.39
CA TYR A 114 16.38 -13.45 -28.77
C TYR A 114 16.49 -14.91 -29.24
N GLN A 115 17.09 -15.80 -28.44
CA GLN A 115 17.21 -17.22 -28.78
C GLN A 115 15.85 -17.93 -28.91
N TYR A 116 14.89 -17.61 -28.03
CA TYR A 116 13.52 -18.16 -28.13
C TYR A 116 12.82 -17.71 -29.41
N LEU A 117 12.92 -16.41 -29.73
CA LEU A 117 12.34 -15.85 -30.96
C LEU A 117 13.00 -16.46 -32.20
N ARG A 118 14.34 -16.55 -32.22
CA ARG A 118 15.09 -17.15 -33.32
C ARG A 118 14.67 -18.59 -33.57
N SER A 119 14.69 -19.43 -32.52
CA SER A 119 14.33 -20.84 -32.65
C SER A 119 12.90 -20.98 -33.18
N SER A 120 11.96 -20.22 -32.61
CA SER A 120 10.56 -20.26 -33.02
C SER A 120 10.32 -19.80 -34.47
N VAL A 121 11.00 -18.73 -34.90
CA VAL A 121 10.88 -18.22 -36.28
C VAL A 121 11.52 -19.19 -37.27
N THR A 122 12.71 -19.70 -36.98
CA THR A 122 13.42 -20.68 -37.81
C THR A 122 12.60 -21.97 -37.95
N ASP A 123 12.18 -22.59 -36.84
CA ASP A 123 11.39 -23.82 -36.84
C ASP A 123 10.07 -23.66 -37.61
N TYR A 124 9.43 -22.49 -37.48
CA TYR A 124 8.19 -22.21 -38.20
C TYR A 124 8.43 -22.06 -39.71
N CYS A 125 9.48 -21.35 -40.12
CA CYS A 125 9.78 -21.14 -41.54
C CYS A 125 10.19 -22.46 -42.21
N GLU A 126 11.03 -23.26 -41.57
CA GLU A 126 11.44 -24.58 -42.05
C GLU A 126 10.23 -25.52 -42.20
N LYS A 127 9.34 -25.55 -41.20
CA LYS A 127 8.16 -26.43 -41.23
C LYS A 127 7.13 -26.07 -42.30
N ASN A 128 7.12 -24.83 -42.78
CA ASN A 128 6.14 -24.33 -43.75
C ASN A 128 6.78 -24.00 -45.11
N ASP A 129 8.02 -24.45 -45.35
CA ASP A 129 8.78 -24.20 -46.58
C ASP A 129 8.87 -22.71 -46.94
N ILE A 130 8.96 -21.82 -45.93
CA ILE A 130 9.11 -20.38 -46.11
C ILE A 130 10.61 -20.07 -46.25
N PRO A 131 11.08 -19.58 -47.41
CA PRO A 131 12.49 -19.28 -47.61
C PRO A 131 12.90 -18.06 -46.79
N ILE A 132 13.90 -18.23 -45.92
CA ILE A 132 14.45 -17.17 -45.08
C ILE A 132 15.96 -17.36 -44.91
N THR A 133 16.75 -16.29 -45.00
CA THR A 133 18.19 -16.34 -44.75
C THR A 133 18.51 -16.11 -43.26
N ASP A 134 19.68 -16.57 -42.81
CA ASP A 134 20.14 -16.31 -41.44
C ASP A 134 20.21 -14.81 -41.09
N GLU A 135 20.57 -13.97 -42.06
CA GLU A 135 20.61 -12.52 -41.90
C GLU A 135 19.21 -11.93 -41.70
N GLN A 136 18.22 -12.41 -42.46
CA GLN A 136 16.81 -12.04 -42.29
C GLN A 136 16.26 -12.50 -40.94
N VAL A 137 16.54 -13.75 -40.54
CA VAL A 137 16.15 -14.27 -39.23
C VAL A 137 16.69 -13.36 -38.12
N ASN A 138 17.97 -12.98 -38.20
CA ASN A 138 18.58 -12.10 -37.20
C ASN A 138 17.85 -10.75 -37.12
N LYS A 139 17.66 -10.09 -38.26
CA LYS A 139 16.98 -8.79 -38.32
C LYS A 139 15.55 -8.87 -37.78
N PHE A 140 14.79 -9.88 -38.18
CA PHE A 140 13.39 -10.06 -37.78
C PHE A 140 13.26 -10.38 -36.30
N CYS A 141 14.19 -11.14 -35.73
CA CYS A 141 14.20 -11.45 -34.31
C CYS A 141 14.60 -10.25 -33.45
N CYS A 142 15.49 -9.37 -33.93
CA CYS A 142 15.76 -8.09 -33.27
C CYS A 142 14.51 -7.22 -33.21
N LEU A 143 13.81 -7.04 -34.34
CA LEU A 143 12.54 -6.28 -34.38
C LEU A 143 11.49 -6.86 -33.42
N ALA A 144 11.38 -8.19 -33.35
CA ALA A 144 10.49 -8.84 -32.41
C ALA A 144 10.92 -8.66 -30.94
N ALA A 145 12.22 -8.69 -30.65
CA ALA A 145 12.73 -8.42 -29.30
C ALA A 145 12.45 -6.96 -28.87
N ASP A 146 12.63 -6.00 -29.77
CA ASP A 146 12.31 -4.59 -29.53
C ASP A 146 10.81 -4.38 -29.32
N ALA A 147 9.96 -5.00 -30.16
CA ALA A 147 8.51 -4.96 -30.02
C ALA A 147 8.05 -5.57 -28.67
N PHE A 148 8.72 -6.63 -28.23
CA PHE A 148 8.49 -7.20 -26.91
C PHE A 148 8.91 -6.25 -25.79
N ASN A 149 10.09 -5.64 -25.89
CA ASN A 149 10.56 -4.67 -24.90
C ASN A 149 9.62 -3.45 -24.82
N ASN A 150 9.08 -2.98 -25.94
CA ASN A 150 8.08 -1.91 -25.94
C ASN A 150 6.77 -2.30 -25.23
N ALA A 151 6.41 -3.58 -25.24
CA ALA A 151 5.18 -4.07 -24.61
C ALA A 151 5.31 -4.28 -23.10
N VAL A 152 6.49 -4.70 -22.62
CA VAL A 152 6.68 -5.15 -21.22
C VAL A 152 7.91 -4.58 -20.52
N GLY A 153 8.76 -3.86 -21.24
CA GLY A 153 9.93 -3.16 -20.71
C GLY A 153 9.51 -1.86 -20.02
N ASP A 154 10.11 -1.61 -18.86
CA ASP A 154 9.90 -0.41 -18.06
C ASP A 154 11.25 0.20 -17.67
N GLU A 155 11.61 1.28 -18.36
CA GLU A 155 12.85 2.02 -18.16
C GLU A 155 12.72 3.18 -17.17
N SER A 156 11.48 3.58 -16.84
CA SER A 156 11.14 4.72 -16.00
C SER A 156 11.05 4.30 -14.52
N THR A 157 12.21 4.11 -13.90
CA THR A 157 12.30 3.89 -12.45
C THR A 157 12.18 5.16 -11.62
N ASN A 158 12.25 6.35 -12.22
CA ASN A 158 12.44 7.60 -11.46
C ASN A 158 11.25 7.96 -10.55
N ASN A 159 10.02 7.67 -10.95
CA ASN A 159 8.83 7.94 -10.13
C ASN A 159 8.56 6.82 -9.10
N ILE A 160 8.96 5.59 -9.42
CA ILE A 160 8.83 4.41 -8.56
C ILE A 160 9.81 4.48 -7.38
N ILE A 161 10.99 5.09 -7.60
CA ILE A 161 12.02 5.27 -6.58
C ILE A 161 11.49 6.03 -5.36
N ILE A 162 10.53 6.94 -5.49
CA ILE A 162 9.94 7.63 -4.33
C ILE A 162 9.10 6.68 -3.49
N ILE A 163 8.26 5.84 -4.11
CA ILE A 163 7.45 4.84 -3.39
C ILE A 163 8.34 3.73 -2.82
N ALA A 164 9.26 3.20 -3.64
CA ALA A 164 10.22 2.20 -3.21
C ALA A 164 11.07 2.72 -2.05
N LEU A 165 11.73 3.89 -2.15
CA LEU A 165 12.59 4.41 -1.08
C LEU A 165 11.81 4.81 0.19
N THR A 166 10.61 5.37 0.04
CA THR A 166 9.79 5.81 1.18
C THR A 166 9.27 4.61 1.98
N TYR A 167 8.85 3.53 1.29
CA TYR A 167 8.16 2.41 1.91
C TYR A 167 9.00 1.14 2.08
N THR A 168 10.18 1.02 1.45
CA THR A 168 11.05 -0.16 1.64
C THR A 168 12.21 0.04 2.60
N ASN A 169 12.76 1.25 2.82
CA ASN A 169 13.94 1.43 3.69
C ASN A 169 13.70 2.25 4.96
N LYS A 170 12.67 3.09 5.01
CA LYS A 170 12.41 3.97 6.18
C LYS A 170 11.14 3.68 7.02
N PRO A 171 10.29 2.66 6.75
CA PRO A 171 9.05 2.50 7.51
C PRO A 171 9.30 2.11 8.97
N MET A 172 10.34 1.34 9.29
CA MET A 172 10.67 0.98 10.68
C MET A 172 11.02 2.20 11.52
N ILE A 173 11.78 3.16 10.97
CA ILE A 173 12.16 4.38 11.69
C ILE A 173 10.92 5.24 11.95
N ALA A 174 10.06 5.41 10.94
CA ALA A 174 8.80 6.14 11.10
C ALA A 174 7.89 5.49 12.15
N MET A 175 7.76 4.15 12.11
CA MET A 175 7.01 3.39 13.12
C MET A 175 7.60 3.54 14.52
N LEU A 176 8.93 3.47 14.66
CA LEU A 176 9.61 3.66 15.95
C LEU A 176 9.35 5.07 16.51
N VAL A 177 9.47 6.10 15.67
CA VAL A 177 9.18 7.49 16.05
C VAL A 177 7.72 7.64 16.50
N CYS A 178 6.77 7.03 15.78
CA CYS A 178 5.36 7.03 16.17
C CYS A 178 5.13 6.34 17.51
N ALA A 179 5.78 5.20 17.77
CA ALA A 179 5.68 4.49 19.04
C ALA A 179 6.23 5.32 20.21
N ILE A 180 7.37 6.00 20.01
CA ILE A 180 7.96 6.89 21.00
C ILE A 180 7.05 8.10 21.26
N ALA A 181 6.57 8.76 20.21
CA ALA A 181 5.66 9.91 20.33
C ALA A 181 4.35 9.55 21.06
N PHE A 182 3.80 8.37 20.77
CA PHE A 182 2.63 7.84 21.46
C PHE A 182 2.90 7.61 22.95
N ALA A 183 4.02 6.95 23.29
CA ALA A 183 4.39 6.69 24.69
C ALA A 183 4.65 7.98 25.48
N LEU A 184 5.38 8.93 24.91
CA LEU A 184 5.64 10.25 25.52
C LEU A 184 4.35 11.03 25.75
N SER A 185 3.39 10.95 24.82
CA SER A 185 2.08 11.61 24.96
C SER A 185 1.28 11.03 26.13
N ILE A 186 1.29 9.71 26.32
CA ILE A 186 0.66 9.07 27.49
C ILE A 186 1.29 9.56 28.79
N VAL A 187 2.63 9.55 28.86
CA VAL A 187 3.38 9.99 30.03
C VAL A 187 3.06 11.46 30.35
N ALA A 188 3.09 12.34 29.35
CA ALA A 188 2.75 13.75 29.50
C ALA A 188 1.30 13.96 29.98
N ILE A 189 0.33 13.21 29.44
CA ILE A 189 -1.07 13.25 29.91
C ILE A 189 -1.16 12.84 31.38
N ASP A 190 -0.43 11.81 31.83
CA ASP A 190 -0.46 11.33 33.22
C ASP A 190 0.10 12.40 34.20
N PHE A 191 1.18 13.08 33.80
CA PHE A 191 1.75 14.20 34.57
C PHE A 191 0.81 15.42 34.61
N ILE A 192 0.26 15.86 33.47
CA ILE A 192 -0.59 17.06 33.37
C ILE A 192 -1.93 16.87 34.08
N SER A 193 -2.49 15.66 34.02
CA SER A 193 -3.75 15.31 34.68
C SER A 193 -3.61 15.06 36.18
N GLY A 194 -2.39 15.11 36.73
CA GLY A 194 -2.11 14.89 38.15
C GLY A 194 -2.48 13.48 38.59
N ARG A 195 -2.22 12.46 37.74
CA ARG A 195 -2.59 11.05 37.95
C ARG A 195 -4.09 10.78 38.16
N ARG A 196 -4.96 11.76 37.90
CA ARG A 196 -6.41 11.51 37.86
C ARG A 196 -6.66 10.54 36.70
N HIS A 197 -7.41 9.45 36.94
CA HIS A 197 -7.60 8.32 36.00
C HIS A 197 -8.30 8.69 34.66
N LYS A 198 -8.32 9.95 34.23
CA LYS A 198 -8.91 10.42 32.97
C LYS A 198 -8.02 10.11 31.75
N LYS A 199 -6.80 9.61 31.94
CA LYS A 199 -5.90 9.22 30.83
C LYS A 199 -6.54 8.24 29.85
N TYR A 200 -7.35 7.30 30.33
CA TYR A 200 -8.04 6.32 29.49
C TYR A 200 -9.11 6.94 28.58
N GLU A 201 -9.65 8.10 28.96
CA GLU A 201 -10.56 8.88 28.11
C GLU A 201 -9.79 9.44 26.91
N TYR A 202 -8.66 10.10 27.15
CA TYR A 202 -7.82 10.66 26.07
C TYR A 202 -7.21 9.57 25.18
N ILE A 203 -6.78 8.44 25.76
CA ILE A 203 -6.35 7.27 24.99
C ILE A 203 -7.52 6.77 24.13
N GLY A 204 -8.71 6.54 24.72
CA GLY A 204 -9.87 6.07 23.97
C GLY A 204 -10.26 7.01 22.82
N VAL A 205 -10.28 8.33 23.05
CA VAL A 205 -10.51 9.35 22.01
C VAL A 205 -9.46 9.26 20.90
N SER A 206 -8.18 9.11 21.25
CA SER A 206 -7.11 8.97 20.23
C SER A 206 -7.30 7.74 19.33
N PHE A 207 -7.75 6.62 19.89
CA PHE A 207 -8.05 5.41 19.12
C PHE A 207 -9.31 5.59 18.25
N ILE A 208 -10.33 6.29 18.74
CA ILE A 208 -11.51 6.63 17.92
C ILE A 208 -11.09 7.48 16.73
N THR A 209 -10.39 8.58 16.97
CA THR A 209 -9.93 9.48 15.89
C THR A 209 -8.99 8.78 14.91
N ALA A 210 -8.08 7.92 15.40
CA ALA A 210 -7.23 7.12 14.52
C ALA A 210 -8.04 6.12 13.69
N GLY A 211 -9.00 5.44 14.31
CA GLY A 211 -9.89 4.49 13.63
C GLY A 211 -10.74 5.16 12.54
N GLU A 212 -11.26 6.36 12.81
CA GLU A 212 -11.95 7.20 11.83
C GLU A 212 -11.03 7.57 10.67
N ALA A 213 -9.82 8.09 10.95
CA ALA A 213 -8.87 8.46 9.91
C ALA A 213 -8.46 7.26 9.04
N LEU A 214 -8.19 6.10 9.66
CA LEU A 214 -7.84 4.85 8.99
C LEU A 214 -9.01 4.25 8.17
N THR A 215 -10.25 4.68 8.41
CA THR A 215 -11.42 4.18 7.68
C THR A 215 -11.85 5.15 6.59
N VAL A 216 -12.03 6.43 6.95
CA VAL A 216 -12.60 7.48 6.08
C VAL A 216 -11.61 7.87 4.98
N LEU A 217 -10.32 8.04 5.30
CA LEU A 217 -9.34 8.47 4.29
C LEU A 217 -9.14 7.40 3.21
N PRO A 218 -8.94 6.10 3.53
CA PRO A 218 -8.88 5.06 2.50
C PRO A 218 -10.18 4.91 1.72
N PHE A 219 -11.34 5.04 2.37
CA PHE A 219 -12.63 5.01 1.67
C PHE A 219 -12.72 6.11 0.62
N PHE A 220 -12.41 7.35 1.00
CA PHE A 220 -12.39 8.48 0.08
C PHE A 220 -11.37 8.28 -1.04
N ALA A 221 -10.18 7.76 -0.71
CA ALA A 221 -9.13 7.49 -1.69
C ALA A 221 -9.58 6.48 -2.77
N ILE A 222 -10.30 5.44 -2.37
CA ILE A 222 -10.85 4.41 -3.26
C ILE A 222 -11.97 4.98 -4.13
N VAL A 223 -12.91 5.73 -3.53
CA VAL A 223 -14.07 6.31 -4.26
C VAL A 223 -13.61 7.31 -5.31
N MET A 224 -12.63 8.14 -4.97
CA MET A 224 -12.03 9.13 -5.87
C MET A 224 -11.04 8.52 -6.88
N LYS A 225 -10.82 7.20 -6.85
CA LYS A 225 -9.94 6.50 -7.80
C LYS A 225 -8.49 7.03 -7.84
N TYR A 226 -8.01 7.64 -6.75
CA TYR A 226 -6.68 8.24 -6.69
C TYR A 226 -5.56 7.29 -7.13
N THR A 227 -5.63 6.02 -6.72
CA THR A 227 -4.61 5.00 -7.05
C THR A 227 -4.51 4.68 -8.54
N SER A 228 -5.60 4.82 -9.31
CA SER A 228 -5.61 4.56 -10.75
C SER A 228 -5.25 5.76 -11.62
N GLU A 229 -5.23 6.97 -11.06
CA GLU A 229 -4.82 8.18 -11.78
C GLU A 229 -3.30 8.39 -11.76
N PHE A 230 -2.58 7.69 -10.89
CA PHE A 230 -1.12 7.78 -10.85
C PHE A 230 -0.46 6.89 -11.90
N HIS A 231 0.22 7.52 -12.85
CA HIS A 231 1.13 6.86 -13.79
C HIS A 231 2.52 6.70 -13.15
N PHE A 232 2.75 5.54 -12.54
CA PHE A 232 4.02 5.23 -11.87
C PHE A 232 5.05 4.57 -12.79
N THR A 233 4.58 3.92 -13.85
CA THR A 233 5.36 3.14 -14.82
C THR A 233 4.96 3.55 -16.23
N ASP A 234 5.82 3.32 -17.22
CA ASP A 234 5.46 3.61 -18.63
C ASP A 234 4.55 2.51 -19.22
N VAL A 235 4.53 1.33 -18.59
CA VAL A 235 3.71 0.18 -19.01
C VAL A 235 2.35 0.24 -18.34
N GLU A 236 1.29 0.44 -19.14
CA GLU A 236 -0.10 0.56 -18.64
C GLU A 236 -0.52 -0.59 -17.72
N VAL A 237 -0.16 -1.83 -18.08
CA VAL A 237 -0.52 -3.01 -17.29
C VAL A 237 0.14 -3.00 -15.91
N TYR A 238 1.37 -2.49 -15.79
CA TYR A 238 2.05 -2.38 -14.50
C TYR A 238 1.40 -1.30 -13.63
N ASN A 239 0.97 -0.18 -14.22
CA ASN A 239 0.17 0.84 -13.51
C ASN A 239 -1.13 0.25 -12.97
N LEU A 240 -1.89 -0.48 -13.79
CA LEU A 240 -3.14 -1.11 -13.35
C LEU A 240 -2.91 -2.13 -12.23
N ALA A 241 -1.87 -2.96 -12.36
CA ALA A 241 -1.52 -3.94 -11.34
C ALA A 241 -1.07 -3.29 -10.02
N LEU A 242 -0.31 -2.20 -10.09
CA LEU A 242 0.11 -1.44 -8.92
C LEU A 242 -1.06 -0.72 -8.26
N ALA A 243 -1.96 -0.11 -9.05
CA ALA A 243 -3.17 0.52 -8.56
C ALA A 243 -4.09 -0.48 -7.81
N ASP A 244 -4.30 -1.67 -8.38
CA ASP A 244 -5.03 -2.76 -7.72
C ASP A 244 -4.36 -3.18 -6.40
N THR A 245 -3.02 -3.26 -6.39
CA THR A 245 -2.24 -3.59 -5.19
C THR A 245 -2.44 -2.54 -4.09
N LEU A 246 -2.34 -1.25 -4.43
CA LEU A 246 -2.55 -0.14 -3.50
C LEU A 246 -3.99 -0.09 -3.00
N ASN A 247 -4.98 -0.33 -3.88
CA ASN A 247 -6.39 -0.39 -3.50
C ASN A 247 -6.66 -1.50 -2.47
N ASP A 248 -6.06 -2.67 -2.64
CA ASP A 248 -6.23 -3.75 -1.67
C ASP A 248 -5.54 -3.46 -0.34
N ILE A 249 -4.38 -2.78 -0.36
CA ILE A 249 -3.75 -2.27 0.87
C ILE A 249 -4.68 -1.29 1.60
N LEU A 250 -5.29 -0.33 0.87
CA LEU A 250 -6.24 0.62 1.44
C LEU A 250 -7.46 -0.06 2.07
N LYS A 251 -8.00 -1.12 1.44
CA LYS A 251 -9.10 -1.92 2.03
C LYS A 251 -8.68 -2.62 3.32
N ILE A 252 -7.45 -3.13 3.39
CA ILE A 252 -6.93 -3.78 4.60
C ILE A 252 -6.74 -2.74 5.72
N ILE A 253 -6.19 -1.57 5.40
CA ILE A 253 -6.06 -0.45 6.35
C ILE A 253 -7.43 -0.06 6.89
N MET A 254 -8.44 0.04 6.03
CA MET A 254 -9.82 0.34 6.41
C MET A 254 -10.39 -0.71 7.38
N ALA A 255 -10.21 -2.00 7.08
CA ALA A 255 -10.67 -3.08 7.96
C ALA A 255 -10.01 -3.01 9.35
N VAL A 256 -8.70 -2.72 9.41
CA VAL A 256 -7.98 -2.52 10.68
C VAL A 256 -8.46 -1.24 11.38
N GLY A 257 -8.76 -0.17 10.63
CA GLY A 257 -9.32 1.07 11.15
C GLY A 257 -10.63 0.86 11.93
N VAL A 258 -11.53 0.01 11.40
CA VAL A 258 -12.78 -0.36 12.09
C VAL A 258 -12.49 -1.07 13.42
N VAL A 259 -11.51 -1.98 13.46
CA VAL A 259 -11.11 -2.67 14.71
C VAL A 259 -10.56 -1.66 15.73
N VAL A 260 -9.68 -0.74 15.30
CA VAL A 260 -9.11 0.32 16.14
C VAL A 260 -10.22 1.22 16.71
N LEU A 261 -11.21 1.57 15.90
CA LEU A 261 -12.38 2.35 16.31
C LEU A 261 -13.18 1.64 17.42
N VAL A 262 -13.48 0.35 17.24
CA VAL A 262 -14.21 -0.46 18.24
C VAL A 262 -13.45 -0.54 19.56
N VAL A 263 -12.12 -0.68 19.51
CA VAL A 263 -11.26 -0.65 20.71
C VAL A 263 -11.38 0.71 21.42
N GLY A 264 -11.27 1.81 20.68
CA GLY A 264 -11.39 3.17 21.22
C GLY A 264 -12.74 3.42 21.90
N ILE A 265 -13.85 3.08 21.23
CA ILE A 265 -15.21 3.20 21.78
C ILE A 265 -15.35 2.37 23.05
N SER A 266 -14.88 1.12 23.03
CA SER A 266 -14.94 0.23 24.19
C SER A 266 -14.18 0.78 25.40
N MET A 267 -13.03 1.40 25.19
CA MET A 267 -12.25 2.05 26.24
C MET A 267 -13.00 3.24 26.85
N VAL A 268 -13.57 4.12 26.02
CA VAL A 268 -14.34 5.28 26.49
C VAL A 268 -15.58 4.84 27.26
N VAL A 269 -16.35 3.87 26.75
CA VAL A 269 -17.57 3.36 27.40
C VAL A 269 -17.25 2.71 28.75
N LYS A 270 -16.22 1.87 28.82
CA LYS A 270 -15.79 1.24 30.09
C LYS A 270 -15.37 2.30 31.11
N ASN A 271 -14.60 3.30 30.67
CA ASN A 271 -14.14 4.38 31.54
C ASN A 271 -15.33 5.21 32.06
N TYR A 272 -16.28 5.57 31.18
CA TYR A 272 -17.49 6.28 31.56
C TYR A 272 -18.34 5.52 32.58
N ARG A 273 -18.57 4.22 32.36
CA ARG A 273 -19.30 3.36 33.31
C ARG A 273 -18.62 3.29 34.67
N TYR A 274 -17.29 3.14 34.70
CA TYR A 274 -16.51 3.11 35.93
C TYR A 274 -16.68 4.40 36.74
N TYR A 275 -16.60 5.57 36.08
CA TYR A 275 -16.77 6.86 36.76
C TYR A 275 -18.19 7.12 37.25
N ASN A 276 -19.20 6.76 36.45
CA ASN A 276 -20.59 6.88 36.89
C ASN A 276 -20.83 6.02 38.13
N HIS A 277 -20.30 4.79 38.17
CA HIS A 277 -20.41 3.93 39.35
C HIS A 277 -19.68 4.53 40.57
N LYS A 278 -18.44 5.01 40.37
CA LYS A 278 -17.65 5.63 41.45
C LYS A 278 -18.32 6.90 42.00
N GLN A 279 -18.91 7.72 41.12
CA GLN A 279 -19.62 8.93 41.53
C GLN A 279 -20.90 8.61 42.30
N ARG A 280 -21.65 7.59 41.89
CA ARG A 280 -22.80 7.08 42.67
C ARG A 280 -22.37 6.61 44.06
N SER A 281 -21.31 5.80 44.14
CA SER A 281 -20.76 5.34 45.43
C SER A 281 -20.38 6.49 46.36
N MET A 282 -19.65 7.49 45.86
CA MET A 282 -19.24 8.65 46.67
C MET A 282 -20.44 9.52 47.10
N ASN A 283 -21.47 9.64 46.26
CA ASN A 283 -22.68 10.37 46.61
C ASN A 283 -23.47 9.65 47.71
N THR A 284 -23.56 8.32 47.63
CA THR A 284 -24.18 7.49 48.68
C THR A 284 -23.43 7.59 50.00
N GLU A 285 -22.09 7.52 49.99
CA GLU A 285 -21.27 7.73 51.20
C GLU A 285 -21.49 9.12 51.81
N ARG A 286 -21.58 10.17 50.99
CA ARG A 286 -21.87 11.53 51.49
C ARG A 286 -23.24 11.64 52.14
N GLN A 287 -24.27 11.04 51.53
CA GLN A 287 -25.63 11.02 52.09
C GLN A 287 -25.66 10.32 53.45
N ILE A 288 -24.99 9.17 53.57
CA ILE A 288 -24.88 8.43 54.85
C ILE A 288 -24.19 9.29 55.92
N ILE A 289 -23.09 9.97 55.58
CA ILE A 289 -22.38 10.84 56.54
C ILE A 289 -23.23 12.05 56.95
N GLU A 290 -24.00 12.63 56.03
CA GLU A 290 -24.91 13.75 56.33
C GLU A 290 -26.10 13.31 57.20
N GLU A 291 -26.60 12.09 57.05
CA GLU A 291 -27.62 11.50 57.92
C GLU A 291 -27.10 11.19 59.32
N ILE A 292 -25.86 10.69 59.47
CA ILE A 292 -25.24 10.42 60.77
C ILE A 292 -24.96 11.70 61.58
N LYS A 293 -24.78 12.84 60.91
CA LYS A 293 -24.49 14.13 61.55
C LYS A 293 -25.72 14.91 62.01
N LYS A 294 -26.94 14.47 61.65
CA LYS A 294 -28.19 15.04 62.13
C LYS A 294 -28.63 14.38 63.44
#